data_AF-A0A1F2VD99-F1
#
_entry.id   AF-A0A1F2VD99-F1
#
_cell.length_a   1.000
_cell.length_b   1.000
_cell.length_c   1.000
_cell.angle_alpha   90.00
_cell.angle_beta   90.00
_cell.angle_gamma   90.00
#
_symmetry.space_group_name_H-M   'P 1'
#
loop_
_entity.id
_entity.type
_entity.pdbx_description
1 polymer ?
#
loop_
_entity_poly.entity_id
_entity_poly.type
_entity_poly.pdbx_seq_one_letter_code
_entity_poly.pdbx_strand_id
1 'polypeptide(L)'
;MKRGLVIGLIVGAGLAVTQAQQPTPAKPNVAEIEKVKDNLYMITGAGGGGNTAAFITANGVVLVDTKNPNWGQAILDKVKTVTSKPVTHIINTHTHGDHVGSNEFFPASVEIVAHENTGANMAKMTNFADASKRFALPDKTFKDKMTVLNGADAIDLYYFGRGHTNGDIFVVFRGLRTVHAGDIFARKGTPLLDMNNGGSGVLIGETLAKAAAGIRNVDTVITGHSTVMTWADLQEVGEFNRAFLAAVQAAIKTGKTADQALADLKLPEKFSAYQMTGAKDNVPKIYAELGK
;
A
#
# COMPACT_ATOMS: atom_id res chain seq x y z
N MET A 1 -30.12 -79.26 32.56
CA MET A 1 -30.47 -79.51 31.15
C MET A 1 -30.27 -78.21 30.38
N LYS A 2 -29.57 -78.29 29.25
CA LYS A 2 -29.09 -77.15 28.44
C LYS A 2 -30.24 -76.39 27.76
N ARG A 3 -29.90 -75.16 27.32
CA ARG A 3 -30.51 -74.30 26.26
C ARG A 3 -31.36 -73.15 26.82
N GLY A 4 -31.19 -71.89 26.42
CA GLY A 4 -30.28 -71.25 25.46
C GLY A 4 -30.53 -69.75 25.52
N LEU A 5 -29.47 -68.95 25.61
CA LEU A 5 -29.52 -67.49 25.62
C LEU A 5 -29.58 -67.01 24.16
N VAL A 6 -30.67 -66.37 23.74
CA VAL A 6 -30.77 -65.71 22.44
C VAL A 6 -30.37 -64.24 22.64
N ILE A 7 -29.15 -63.90 22.20
CA ILE A 7 -28.67 -62.52 22.08
C ILE A 7 -29.18 -61.99 20.75
N GLY A 8 -30.12 -61.04 20.79
CA GLY A 8 -30.53 -60.26 19.64
C GLY A 8 -29.47 -59.19 19.32
N LEU A 9 -28.71 -59.41 18.25
CA LEU A 9 -27.80 -58.43 17.66
C LEU A 9 -28.63 -57.40 16.87
N ILE A 10 -28.74 -56.17 17.39
CA ILE A 10 -29.21 -55.02 16.61
C ILE A 10 -28.01 -54.46 15.85
N VAL A 11 -27.97 -54.70 14.53
CA VAL A 11 -27.04 -54.04 13.63
C VAL A 11 -27.62 -52.68 13.26
N GLY A 12 -27.17 -51.63 13.95
CA GLY A 12 -27.44 -50.24 13.56
C GLY A 12 -26.51 -49.84 12.41
N ALA A 13 -27.02 -49.83 11.18
CA ALA A 13 -26.33 -49.23 10.04
C ALA A 13 -26.38 -47.70 10.17
N GLY A 14 -25.34 -47.10 10.76
CA GLY A 14 -25.15 -45.65 10.76
C GLY A 14 -24.71 -45.17 9.38
N LEU A 15 -25.66 -44.64 8.59
CA LEU A 15 -25.34 -43.87 7.38
C LEU A 15 -24.78 -42.52 7.80
N ALA A 16 -23.45 -42.38 7.79
CA ALA A 16 -22.79 -41.09 7.90
C ALA A 16 -23.01 -40.31 6.60
N VAL A 17 -24.00 -39.43 6.58
CA VAL A 17 -24.19 -38.45 5.50
C VAL A 17 -23.13 -37.37 5.68
N THR A 18 -22.05 -37.44 4.93
CA THR A 18 -21.11 -36.32 4.78
C THR A 18 -21.78 -35.25 3.93
N GLN A 19 -22.45 -34.28 4.55
CA GLN A 19 -22.84 -33.06 3.86
C GLN A 19 -21.56 -32.30 3.49
N ALA A 20 -21.19 -32.35 2.21
CA ALA A 20 -20.22 -31.43 1.65
C ALA A 20 -20.77 -30.01 1.86
N GLN A 21 -20.15 -29.24 2.75
CA GLN A 21 -20.46 -27.82 2.91
C GLN A 21 -20.18 -27.14 1.57
N GLN A 22 -21.22 -26.70 0.88
CA GLN A 22 -21.03 -25.85 -0.29
C GLN A 22 -20.30 -24.58 0.15
N PRO A 23 -19.25 -24.16 -0.57
CA PRO A 23 -18.54 -22.92 -0.24
C PRO A 23 -19.56 -21.78 -0.25
N THR A 24 -19.66 -21.09 0.90
CA THR A 24 -20.51 -19.90 1.00
C THR A 24 -20.01 -18.88 -0.03
N PRO A 25 -20.88 -18.28 -0.86
CA PRO A 25 -20.48 -17.23 -1.77
C PRO A 25 -19.76 -16.12 -1.00
N ALA A 26 -18.56 -15.76 -1.42
CA ALA A 26 -17.83 -14.66 -0.81
C ALA A 26 -18.69 -13.39 -0.90
N LYS A 27 -18.86 -12.69 0.22
CA LYS A 27 -19.54 -11.39 0.21
C LYS A 27 -18.76 -10.44 -0.73
N PRO A 28 -19.45 -9.65 -1.56
CA PRO A 28 -18.78 -8.70 -2.45
C PRO A 28 -18.00 -7.67 -1.62
N ASN A 29 -16.81 -7.31 -2.12
CA ASN A 29 -16.01 -6.24 -1.53
C ASN A 29 -16.76 -4.91 -1.62
N VAL A 30 -16.79 -4.14 -0.54
CA VAL A 30 -17.41 -2.81 -0.49
C VAL A 30 -16.31 -1.78 -0.36
N ALA A 31 -16.37 -0.75 -1.21
CA ALA A 31 -15.47 0.39 -1.20
C ALA A 31 -16.26 1.68 -1.08
N GLU A 32 -15.69 2.69 -0.43
CA GLU A 32 -16.21 4.06 -0.45
C GLU A 32 -15.37 4.91 -1.40
N ILE A 33 -15.96 5.96 -1.97
CA ILE A 33 -15.29 6.89 -2.87
C ILE A 33 -15.55 8.32 -2.42
N GLU A 34 -14.48 9.08 -2.26
CA GLU A 34 -14.50 10.46 -1.79
C GLU A 34 -13.93 11.37 -2.88
N LYS A 35 -14.53 12.56 -3.05
CA LYS A 35 -13.98 13.57 -3.94
C LYS A 35 -12.83 14.30 -3.24
N VAL A 36 -11.64 14.28 -3.85
CA VAL A 36 -10.44 14.97 -3.32
C VAL A 36 -10.34 16.38 -3.92
N LYS A 37 -10.44 16.48 -5.24
CA LYS A 37 -10.49 17.72 -6.04
C LYS A 37 -11.41 17.52 -7.24
N ASP A 38 -11.50 18.50 -8.13
CA ASP A 38 -12.41 18.56 -9.29
C ASP A 38 -12.71 17.21 -9.96
N ASN A 39 -11.71 16.64 -10.63
CA ASN A 39 -11.76 15.38 -11.36
C ASN A 39 -10.88 14.29 -10.73
N LEU A 40 -10.58 14.40 -9.43
CA LEU A 40 -9.77 13.44 -8.67
C LEU A 40 -10.51 12.95 -7.44
N TYR A 41 -10.59 11.63 -7.35
CA TYR A 41 -11.30 10.91 -6.31
C TYR A 41 -10.36 9.92 -5.61
N MET A 42 -10.67 9.59 -4.36
CA MET A 42 -10.00 8.56 -3.59
C MET A 42 -11.01 7.47 -3.26
N ILE A 43 -10.73 6.25 -3.70
CA ILE A 43 -11.45 5.06 -3.26
C ILE A 43 -10.76 4.57 -1.99
N THR A 44 -11.44 4.71 -0.86
CA THR A 44 -10.86 4.54 0.49
C THR A 44 -10.34 3.13 0.72
N GLY A 45 -9.22 3.00 1.43
CA GLY A 45 -8.72 1.73 1.96
C GLY A 45 -9.55 1.20 3.14
N ALA A 46 -10.45 2.02 3.70
CA ALA A 46 -11.41 1.58 4.70
C ALA A 46 -12.25 0.40 4.16
N GLY A 47 -12.27 -0.70 4.90
CA GLY A 47 -12.89 -1.97 4.47
C GLY A 47 -11.95 -2.94 3.76
N GLY A 48 -10.75 -2.52 3.38
CA GLY A 48 -9.69 -3.39 2.87
C GLY A 48 -8.76 -2.73 1.84
N GLY A 49 -7.47 -2.96 2.03
CA GLY A 49 -6.39 -2.57 1.12
C GLY A 49 -5.98 -1.11 1.15
N GLY A 50 -5.05 -0.72 0.28
CA GLY A 50 -4.60 0.65 0.14
C GLY A 50 -5.65 1.58 -0.48
N ASN A 51 -5.47 2.88 -0.31
CA ASN A 51 -6.21 3.90 -1.05
C ASN A 51 -5.89 3.79 -2.56
N THR A 52 -6.93 3.96 -3.39
CA THR A 52 -6.77 4.05 -4.84
C THR A 52 -7.21 5.45 -5.28
N ALA A 53 -6.35 6.20 -5.97
CA ALA A 53 -6.84 7.41 -6.65
C ALA A 53 -7.50 7.06 -7.98
N ALA A 54 -8.59 7.72 -8.31
CA ALA A 54 -9.21 7.71 -9.63
C ALA A 54 -9.23 9.13 -10.19
N PHE A 55 -8.43 9.38 -11.24
CA PHE A 55 -8.30 10.67 -11.91
C PHE A 55 -8.94 10.62 -13.29
N ILE A 56 -9.97 11.44 -13.50
CA ILE A 56 -10.74 11.48 -14.74
C ILE A 56 -10.08 12.49 -15.69
N THR A 57 -9.44 11.99 -16.74
CA THR A 57 -8.76 12.77 -17.77
C THR A 57 -9.67 13.02 -18.97
N ALA A 58 -9.19 13.73 -20.00
CA ALA A 58 -9.88 13.88 -21.27
C ALA A 58 -10.23 12.52 -21.92
N ASN A 59 -9.30 11.56 -21.90
CA ASN A 59 -9.40 10.31 -22.68
C ASN A 59 -9.80 9.07 -21.86
N GLY A 60 -9.79 9.16 -20.53
CA GLY A 60 -10.01 7.99 -19.69
C GLY A 60 -9.83 8.26 -18.21
N VAL A 61 -9.80 7.20 -17.42
CA VAL A 61 -9.45 7.22 -16.00
C VAL A 61 -8.03 6.70 -15.82
N VAL A 62 -7.24 7.41 -15.03
CA VAL A 62 -5.97 6.93 -14.48
C VAL A 62 -6.22 6.49 -13.06
N LEU A 63 -5.87 5.23 -12.76
CA LEU A 63 -5.86 4.73 -11.40
C LEU A 63 -4.45 4.86 -10.81
N VAL A 64 -4.35 5.23 -9.54
CA VAL A 64 -3.13 5.07 -8.75
C VAL A 64 -3.41 3.97 -7.73
N ASP A 65 -2.71 2.85 -7.85
CA ASP A 65 -2.91 1.60 -7.11
C ASP A 65 -4.29 0.92 -7.33
N THR A 66 -4.36 -0.39 -7.13
CA THR A 66 -5.51 -1.25 -7.47
C THR A 66 -5.98 -2.14 -6.32
N LYS A 67 -5.72 -1.75 -5.06
CA LYS A 67 -6.16 -2.49 -3.86
C LYS A 67 -5.67 -3.95 -3.85
N ASN A 68 -6.29 -4.77 -3.00
CA ASN A 68 -6.04 -6.21 -2.85
C ASN A 68 -6.45 -7.00 -4.10
N PRO A 69 -6.04 -8.27 -4.24
CA PRO A 69 -6.62 -9.17 -5.23
C PRO A 69 -8.15 -9.28 -5.10
N ASN A 70 -8.84 -9.42 -6.23
CA ASN A 70 -10.30 -9.52 -6.34
C ASN A 70 -11.09 -8.23 -5.99
N TRP A 71 -10.45 -7.07 -5.96
CA TRP A 71 -11.10 -5.77 -5.75
C TRP A 71 -11.40 -4.99 -7.05
N GLY A 72 -10.88 -5.45 -8.19
CA GLY A 72 -11.01 -4.73 -9.46
C GLY A 72 -12.46 -4.39 -9.86
N GLN A 73 -13.40 -5.30 -9.63
CA GLN A 73 -14.82 -5.01 -9.87
C GLN A 73 -15.35 -3.91 -8.93
N ALA A 74 -15.01 -3.97 -7.63
CA ALA A 74 -15.42 -2.95 -6.67
C ALA A 74 -14.81 -1.57 -7.00
N ILE A 75 -13.56 -1.54 -7.47
CA ILE A 75 -12.91 -0.32 -7.97
C ILE A 75 -13.69 0.22 -9.18
N LEU A 76 -13.94 -0.64 -10.19
CA LEU A 76 -14.63 -0.24 -11.40
C LEU A 76 -16.06 0.26 -11.12
N ASP A 77 -16.77 -0.37 -10.18
CA ASP A 77 -18.10 0.06 -9.76
C ASP A 77 -18.09 1.46 -9.14
N LYS A 78 -17.08 1.79 -8.34
CA LYS A 78 -16.91 3.16 -7.78
C LYS A 78 -16.49 4.17 -8.84
N VAL A 79 -15.62 3.80 -9.78
CA VAL A 79 -15.29 4.67 -10.92
C VAL A 79 -16.54 4.99 -11.74
N LYS A 80 -17.41 4.00 -11.96
CA LYS A 80 -18.67 4.15 -12.71
C LYS A 80 -19.68 5.10 -12.05
N THR A 81 -19.60 5.33 -10.74
CA THR A 81 -20.51 6.28 -10.07
C THR A 81 -20.13 7.74 -10.34
N VAL A 82 -18.92 8.00 -10.85
CA VAL A 82 -18.41 9.37 -11.11
C VAL A 82 -18.09 9.61 -12.59
N THR A 83 -17.96 8.58 -13.41
CA THR A 83 -17.74 8.71 -14.86
C THR A 83 -18.09 7.45 -15.64
N SER A 84 -18.38 7.60 -16.93
CA SER A 84 -18.53 6.49 -17.88
C SER A 84 -17.26 6.20 -18.69
N LYS A 85 -16.18 6.98 -18.50
CA LYS A 85 -14.93 6.82 -19.25
C LYS A 85 -14.21 5.52 -18.85
N PRO A 86 -13.52 4.85 -19.80
CA PRO A 86 -12.77 3.64 -19.49
C PRO A 86 -11.53 3.95 -18.64
N VAL A 87 -11.08 2.97 -17.86
CA VAL A 87 -9.73 2.99 -17.28
C VAL A 87 -8.73 2.79 -18.41
N THR A 88 -7.69 3.63 -18.43
CA THR A 88 -6.67 3.63 -19.49
C THR A 88 -5.27 3.43 -18.96
N HIS A 89 -5.01 3.84 -17.72
CA HIS A 89 -3.70 3.72 -17.09
C HIS A 89 -3.84 3.27 -15.63
N ILE A 90 -2.85 2.53 -15.16
CA ILE A 90 -2.60 2.26 -13.75
C ILE A 90 -1.18 2.74 -13.43
N ILE A 91 -1.03 3.47 -12.33
CA ILE A 91 0.28 3.85 -11.79
C ILE A 91 0.42 3.15 -10.44
N ASN A 92 1.41 2.28 -10.26
CA ASN A 92 1.66 1.64 -8.98
C ASN A 92 2.69 2.41 -8.15
N THR A 93 2.34 2.75 -6.92
CA THR A 93 3.20 3.53 -6.02
C THR A 93 4.36 2.72 -5.46
N HIS A 94 4.11 1.43 -5.14
CA HIS A 94 5.09 0.49 -4.61
C HIS A 94 4.57 -0.96 -4.74
N THR A 95 5.38 -1.93 -4.33
CA THR A 95 5.20 -3.37 -4.63
C THR A 95 4.41 -4.16 -3.57
N HIS A 96 3.28 -3.66 -3.07
CA HIS A 96 2.48 -4.37 -2.07
C HIS A 96 1.18 -4.92 -2.65
N GLY A 97 0.76 -6.10 -2.16
CA GLY A 97 -0.39 -6.85 -2.69
C GLY A 97 -1.71 -6.10 -2.57
N ASP A 98 -1.82 -5.21 -1.61
CA ASP A 98 -2.93 -4.29 -1.40
C ASP A 98 -2.83 -2.98 -2.18
N HIS A 99 -1.82 -2.83 -3.04
CA HIS A 99 -1.64 -1.71 -3.95
C HIS A 99 -1.58 -2.15 -5.42
N VAL A 100 -1.18 -3.40 -5.70
CA VAL A 100 -1.05 -3.93 -7.07
C VAL A 100 -1.98 -5.12 -7.33
N GLY A 101 -2.76 -5.52 -6.33
CA GLY A 101 -3.43 -6.81 -6.28
C GLY A 101 -4.50 -7.02 -7.33
N SER A 102 -5.19 -5.96 -7.77
CA SER A 102 -6.19 -6.06 -8.84
C SER A 102 -5.70 -5.52 -10.19
N ASN A 103 -4.39 -5.39 -10.42
CA ASN A 103 -3.88 -5.04 -11.75
C ASN A 103 -4.41 -6.02 -12.81
N GLU A 104 -4.44 -7.32 -12.49
CA GLU A 104 -4.89 -8.39 -13.40
C GLU A 104 -6.38 -8.35 -13.76
N PHE A 105 -7.19 -7.59 -13.02
CA PHE A 105 -8.60 -7.42 -13.36
C PHE A 105 -8.80 -6.55 -14.59
N PHE A 106 -7.88 -5.61 -14.83
CA PHE A 106 -7.98 -4.68 -15.94
C PHE A 106 -7.41 -5.32 -17.22
N PRO A 107 -8.00 -5.04 -18.40
CA PRO A 107 -7.53 -5.65 -19.65
C PRO A 107 -6.13 -5.16 -19.99
N ALA A 108 -5.37 -5.98 -20.74
CA ALA A 108 -4.01 -5.65 -21.18
C ALA A 108 -3.88 -4.39 -22.07
N SER A 109 -5.00 -3.76 -22.45
CA SER A 109 -5.00 -2.44 -23.10
C SER A 109 -4.81 -1.27 -22.12
N VAL A 110 -4.85 -1.52 -20.80
CA VAL A 110 -4.57 -0.53 -19.76
C VAL A 110 -3.06 -0.50 -19.51
N GLU A 111 -2.43 0.65 -19.74
CA GLU A 111 -0.98 0.81 -19.55
C GLU A 111 -0.62 0.91 -18.06
N ILE A 112 0.29 0.06 -17.60
CA ILE A 112 0.77 0.03 -16.22
C ILE A 112 2.15 0.69 -16.12
N VAL A 113 2.28 1.67 -15.23
CA VAL A 113 3.52 2.41 -14.99
C VAL A 113 3.97 2.25 -13.55
N ALA A 114 5.25 1.98 -13.32
CA ALA A 114 5.84 1.93 -11.97
C ALA A 114 7.32 2.33 -11.97
N HIS A 115 7.91 2.51 -10.78
CA HIS A 115 9.36 2.59 -10.66
C HIS A 115 10.03 1.25 -11.03
N GLU A 116 11.27 1.28 -11.56
CA GLU A 116 11.98 0.05 -11.95
C GLU A 116 12.14 -0.95 -10.79
N ASN A 117 12.40 -0.47 -9.57
CA ASN A 117 12.48 -1.34 -8.40
C ASN A 117 11.11 -1.94 -8.02
N THR A 118 10.03 -1.19 -8.18
CA THR A 118 8.67 -1.69 -7.95
C THR A 118 8.36 -2.80 -8.96
N GLY A 119 8.65 -2.60 -10.24
CA GLY A 119 8.50 -3.64 -11.26
C GLY A 119 9.35 -4.89 -10.97
N ALA A 120 10.61 -4.70 -10.56
CA ALA A 120 11.51 -5.80 -10.21
C ALA A 120 11.04 -6.60 -8.99
N ASN A 121 10.43 -5.95 -7.99
CA ASN A 121 9.88 -6.63 -6.83
C ASN A 121 8.54 -7.31 -7.17
N MET A 122 7.68 -6.66 -7.95
CA MET A 122 6.43 -7.25 -8.44
C MET A 122 6.67 -8.55 -9.20
N ALA A 123 7.70 -8.61 -10.04
CA ALA A 123 8.07 -9.82 -10.78
C ALA A 123 8.44 -11.03 -9.88
N LYS A 124 8.69 -10.80 -8.58
CA LYS A 124 8.97 -11.85 -7.58
C LYS A 124 7.74 -12.21 -6.74
N MET A 125 6.66 -11.45 -6.82
CA MET A 125 5.45 -11.71 -6.04
C MET A 125 4.72 -12.94 -6.57
N THR A 126 4.17 -13.73 -5.65
CA THR A 126 3.33 -14.90 -5.97
C THR A 126 2.13 -14.53 -6.83
N ASN A 127 1.59 -13.31 -6.65
CA ASN A 127 0.49 -12.75 -7.46
C ASN A 127 0.78 -12.75 -8.97
N PHE A 128 2.05 -12.63 -9.37
CA PHE A 128 2.48 -12.55 -10.77
C PHE A 128 3.36 -13.75 -11.19
N ALA A 129 3.38 -14.81 -10.38
CA ALA A 129 4.17 -16.01 -10.68
C ALA A 129 3.58 -16.81 -11.85
N ASP A 130 2.26 -16.75 -12.06
CA ASP A 130 1.60 -17.34 -13.23
C ASP A 130 1.91 -16.51 -14.48
N ALA A 131 2.44 -17.18 -15.51
CA ALA A 131 2.73 -16.56 -16.81
C ALA A 131 1.51 -15.87 -17.43
N SER A 132 0.30 -16.40 -17.19
CA SER A 132 -0.95 -15.82 -17.67
C SER A 132 -1.24 -14.43 -17.08
N LYS A 133 -0.65 -14.10 -15.92
CA LYS A 133 -0.85 -12.85 -15.18
C LYS A 133 0.24 -11.81 -15.43
N ARG A 134 1.25 -12.11 -16.25
CA ARG A 134 2.39 -11.20 -16.47
C ARG A 134 2.02 -9.92 -17.21
N PHE A 135 0.87 -9.87 -17.88
CA PHE A 135 0.32 -8.63 -18.45
C PHE A 135 -0.05 -7.59 -17.38
N ALA A 136 -0.15 -8.01 -16.10
CA ALA A 136 -0.45 -7.14 -14.98
C ALA A 136 0.81 -6.56 -14.29
N LEU A 137 2.00 -6.86 -14.84
CA LEU A 137 3.26 -6.20 -14.49
C LEU A 137 3.38 -4.86 -15.23
N PRO A 138 4.26 -3.93 -14.77
CA PRO A 138 4.44 -2.64 -15.43
C PRO A 138 4.89 -2.78 -16.89
N ASP A 139 4.17 -2.14 -17.82
CA ASP A 139 4.54 -1.98 -19.23
C ASP A 139 5.70 -0.97 -19.38
N LYS A 140 5.68 0.06 -18.53
CA LYS A 140 6.71 1.10 -18.50
C LYS A 140 7.27 1.26 -17.10
N THR A 141 8.59 1.39 -17.05
CA THR A 141 9.31 1.74 -15.83
C THR A 141 10.12 3.02 -15.99
N PHE A 142 10.40 3.66 -14.87
CA PHE A 142 11.28 4.83 -14.81
C PHE A 142 12.21 4.74 -13.60
N LYS A 143 13.26 5.58 -13.60
CA LYS A 143 14.27 5.66 -12.55
C LYS A 143 14.02 6.84 -11.61
N ASP A 144 14.26 8.07 -12.06
CA ASP A 144 14.18 9.23 -11.16
C ASP A 144 12.86 10.00 -11.31
N LYS A 145 12.47 10.31 -12.54
CA LYS A 145 11.28 11.08 -12.86
C LYS A 145 10.65 10.62 -14.18
N MET A 146 9.33 10.65 -14.24
CA MET A 146 8.56 10.49 -15.47
C MET A 146 7.36 11.43 -15.46
N THR A 147 6.90 11.88 -16.62
CA THR A 147 5.58 12.50 -16.77
C THR A 147 4.70 11.56 -17.59
N VAL A 148 3.53 11.24 -17.05
CA VAL A 148 2.47 10.47 -17.73
C VAL A 148 1.42 11.46 -18.22
N LEU A 149 0.90 11.23 -19.44
CA LEU A 149 0.01 12.15 -20.16
C LEU A 149 0.65 13.54 -20.42
N ASN A 150 -0.16 14.54 -20.75
CA ASN A 150 0.28 15.89 -21.11
C ASN A 150 -0.78 16.95 -20.78
N GLY A 151 -0.42 18.23 -20.93
CA GLY A 151 -1.34 19.36 -20.74
C GLY A 151 -1.94 19.42 -19.34
N ALA A 152 -3.26 19.65 -19.26
CA ALA A 152 -4.00 19.73 -18.01
C ALA A 152 -4.07 18.40 -17.25
N ASP A 153 -3.91 17.28 -17.96
CA ASP A 153 -3.97 15.92 -17.40
C ASP A 153 -2.58 15.38 -17.03
N ALA A 154 -1.52 16.19 -17.11
CA ALA A 154 -0.15 15.75 -16.85
C ALA A 154 0.05 15.31 -15.38
N ILE A 155 0.57 14.10 -15.20
CA ILE A 155 0.90 13.50 -13.91
C ILE A 155 2.41 13.33 -13.83
N ASP A 156 3.05 13.88 -12.79
CA ASP A 156 4.46 13.63 -12.55
C ASP A 156 4.67 12.49 -11.57
N LEU A 157 5.60 11.60 -11.90
CA LEU A 157 6.08 10.55 -11.03
C LEU A 157 7.48 10.90 -10.59
N TYR A 158 7.73 10.87 -9.28
CA TYR A 158 9.04 11.12 -8.70
C TYR A 158 9.47 9.97 -7.81
N TYR A 159 10.74 9.59 -7.93
CA TYR A 159 11.44 8.74 -6.97
C TYR A 159 12.52 9.57 -6.27
N PHE A 160 12.54 9.55 -4.93
CA PHE A 160 13.50 10.31 -4.12
C PHE A 160 14.44 9.43 -3.29
N GLY A 161 14.35 8.12 -3.43
CA GLY A 161 15.06 7.14 -2.63
C GLY A 161 14.13 6.15 -1.93
N ARG A 162 14.72 5.15 -1.28
CA ARG A 162 14.00 4.12 -0.53
C ARG A 162 13.39 4.67 0.77
N GLY A 163 12.26 4.11 1.18
CA GLY A 163 11.57 4.45 2.42
C GLY A 163 10.79 3.25 2.96
N HIS A 164 9.51 3.20 2.65
CA HIS A 164 8.64 2.05 2.94
C HIS A 164 9.12 0.79 2.19
N THR A 165 9.39 0.93 0.88
CA THR A 165 10.10 -0.04 0.02
C THR A 165 11.29 0.65 -0.68
N ASN A 166 12.00 -0.05 -1.57
CA ASN A 166 12.99 0.56 -2.46
C ASN A 166 12.41 1.16 -3.75
N GLY A 167 11.09 1.17 -3.92
CA GLY A 167 10.43 1.62 -5.14
C GLY A 167 9.33 2.65 -4.92
N ASP A 168 9.26 3.26 -3.73
CA ASP A 168 8.21 4.22 -3.39
C ASP A 168 8.26 5.47 -4.28
N ILE A 169 7.16 5.76 -4.97
CA ILE A 169 7.03 6.96 -5.80
C ILE A 169 5.98 7.92 -5.28
N PHE A 170 6.16 9.19 -5.64
CA PHE A 170 5.18 10.25 -5.43
C PHE A 170 4.49 10.55 -6.75
N VAL A 171 3.17 10.40 -6.79
CA VAL A 171 2.34 10.63 -7.98
C VAL A 171 1.66 12.00 -7.86
N VAL A 172 2.09 12.97 -8.66
CA VAL A 172 1.70 14.39 -8.53
C VAL A 172 0.75 14.77 -9.66
N PHE A 173 -0.49 15.09 -9.30
CA PHE A 173 -1.50 15.64 -10.20
C PHE A 173 -1.30 17.17 -10.28
N ARG A 174 -0.49 17.63 -11.24
CA ARG A 174 0.01 19.02 -11.31
C ARG A 174 -1.10 20.07 -11.22
N GLY A 175 -2.13 19.92 -12.06
CA GLY A 175 -3.26 20.86 -12.13
C GLY A 175 -4.10 20.90 -10.85
N LEU A 176 -4.02 19.86 -10.02
CA LEU A 176 -4.84 19.71 -8.82
C LEU A 176 -4.06 19.96 -7.52
N ARG A 177 -2.74 20.19 -7.61
CA ARG A 177 -1.87 20.45 -6.46
C ARG A 177 -1.93 19.32 -5.42
N THR A 178 -2.09 18.09 -5.89
CA THR A 178 -2.27 16.89 -5.06
C THR A 178 -1.20 15.85 -5.34
N VAL A 179 -0.73 15.17 -4.29
CA VAL A 179 0.22 14.04 -4.37
C VAL A 179 -0.43 12.78 -3.82
N HIS A 180 -0.31 11.64 -4.49
CA HIS A 180 -0.49 10.34 -3.87
C HIS A 180 0.86 9.80 -3.45
N ALA A 181 1.03 9.52 -2.15
CA ALA A 181 2.31 9.11 -1.58
C ALA A 181 2.43 7.60 -1.34
N GLY A 182 1.34 6.84 -1.44
CA GLY A 182 1.35 5.42 -1.08
C GLY A 182 1.80 5.24 0.38
N ASP A 183 2.53 4.17 0.65
CA ASP A 183 2.81 3.75 2.04
C ASP A 183 4.04 4.38 2.66
N ILE A 184 4.84 5.13 1.89
CA ILE A 184 5.84 6.04 2.48
C ILE A 184 5.17 7.10 3.36
N PHE A 185 3.88 7.38 3.11
CA PHE A 185 2.99 8.09 4.03
C PHE A 185 1.62 7.42 4.09
N ALA A 186 1.57 6.26 4.74
CA ALA A 186 0.32 5.53 4.98
C ALA A 186 -0.62 6.24 5.99
N ARG A 187 -0.05 6.85 7.05
CA ARG A 187 -0.75 7.54 8.15
C ARG A 187 0.25 8.28 9.05
N LYS A 188 -0.23 9.10 10.01
CA LYS A 188 0.62 9.65 11.09
C LYS A 188 0.95 8.59 12.14
N GLY A 189 2.13 8.01 12.03
CA GLY A 189 2.60 6.97 12.96
C GLY A 189 4.00 6.47 12.61
N THR A 190 4.45 5.46 13.35
CA THR A 190 5.66 4.70 13.02
C THR A 190 5.58 4.18 11.58
N PRO A 191 6.65 4.33 10.77
CA PRO A 191 6.59 3.99 9.35
C PRO A 191 6.31 2.50 9.17
N LEU A 192 5.64 2.15 8.07
CA LEU A 192 5.58 0.77 7.61
C LEU A 192 6.95 0.47 6.98
N LEU A 193 7.77 -0.39 7.57
CA LEU A 193 9.09 -0.72 7.04
C LEU A 193 9.12 -2.13 6.47
N ASP A 194 9.24 -2.22 5.15
CA ASP A 194 9.40 -3.49 4.44
C ASP A 194 10.85 -3.71 4.01
N MET A 195 11.63 -4.29 4.93
CA MET A 195 13.05 -4.60 4.68
C MET A 195 13.22 -5.65 3.56
N ASN A 196 12.22 -6.51 3.33
CA ASN A 196 12.31 -7.58 2.32
C ASN A 196 12.23 -7.01 0.89
N ASN A 197 11.50 -5.92 0.71
CA ASN A 197 11.45 -5.16 -0.54
C ASN A 197 12.35 -3.92 -0.51
N GLY A 198 13.39 -3.94 0.33
CA GLY A 198 14.45 -2.93 0.34
C GLY A 198 14.07 -1.59 0.98
N GLY A 199 13.05 -1.55 1.82
CA GLY A 199 12.73 -0.42 2.69
C GLY A 199 13.85 -0.08 3.67
N SER A 200 13.71 1.06 4.34
CA SER A 200 14.78 1.64 5.16
C SER A 200 14.24 2.56 6.23
N GLY A 201 14.49 2.20 7.50
CA GLY A 201 14.22 3.08 8.62
C GLY A 201 15.27 4.19 8.76
N VAL A 202 16.46 3.99 8.19
CA VAL A 202 17.54 4.99 8.17
C VAL A 202 17.30 6.08 7.12
N LEU A 203 16.81 5.74 5.92
CA LEU A 203 16.71 6.68 4.80
C LEU A 203 15.32 7.30 4.61
N ILE A 204 14.25 6.72 5.14
CA ILE A 204 12.87 7.22 4.92
C ILE A 204 12.70 8.69 5.30
N GLY A 205 13.30 9.14 6.41
CA GLY A 205 13.24 10.54 6.85
C GLY A 205 13.98 11.51 5.92
N GLU A 206 15.04 11.05 5.25
CA GLU A 206 15.79 11.82 4.24
C GLU A 206 15.05 11.81 2.89
N THR A 207 14.50 10.66 2.48
CA THR A 207 13.66 10.53 1.27
C THR A 207 12.47 11.48 1.33
N LEU A 208 11.76 11.55 2.46
CA LEU A 208 10.66 12.51 2.66
C LEU A 208 11.13 13.97 2.64
N ALA A 209 12.34 14.26 3.15
CA ALA A 209 12.93 15.60 3.06
C ALA A 209 13.24 15.98 1.60
N LYS A 210 13.79 15.05 0.82
CA LYS A 210 14.05 15.24 -0.61
C LYS A 210 12.75 15.45 -1.38
N ALA A 211 11.69 14.69 -1.07
CA ALA A 211 10.38 14.89 -1.67
C ALA A 211 9.81 16.29 -1.35
N ALA A 212 9.86 16.71 -0.09
CA ALA A 212 9.48 18.06 0.33
C ALA A 212 10.29 19.16 -0.38
N ALA A 213 11.57 18.90 -0.65
CA ALA A 213 12.47 19.80 -1.35
C ALA A 213 12.38 19.72 -2.89
N GLY A 214 11.87 18.64 -3.47
CA GLY A 214 11.80 18.44 -4.93
C GLY A 214 10.43 18.71 -5.53
N ILE A 215 9.36 18.44 -4.77
CA ILE A 215 7.98 18.68 -5.21
C ILE A 215 7.56 20.10 -4.80
N ARG A 216 6.89 20.80 -5.71
CA ARG A 216 6.43 22.19 -5.55
C ARG A 216 4.97 22.29 -5.92
N ASN A 217 4.31 23.35 -5.42
CA ASN A 217 2.94 23.69 -5.75
C ASN A 217 1.92 22.58 -5.43
N VAL A 218 2.09 21.91 -4.30
CA VAL A 218 1.15 20.91 -3.78
C VAL A 218 0.71 21.31 -2.38
N ASP A 219 -0.54 21.04 -2.04
CA ASP A 219 -1.10 21.30 -0.71
C ASP A 219 -1.89 20.10 -0.14
N THR A 220 -2.21 19.13 -0.99
CA THR A 220 -3.06 17.98 -0.66
C THR A 220 -2.29 16.68 -0.86
N VAL A 221 -2.48 15.72 0.05
CA VAL A 221 -1.85 14.40 0.02
C VAL A 221 -2.89 13.30 0.17
N ILE A 222 -2.97 12.41 -0.82
CA ILE A 222 -3.62 11.11 -0.69
C ILE A 222 -2.60 10.17 -0.03
N THR A 223 -2.95 9.70 1.17
CA THR A 223 -2.13 8.76 1.96
C THR A 223 -2.32 7.33 1.46
N GLY A 224 -1.45 6.42 1.87
CA GLY A 224 -1.58 4.99 1.52
C GLY A 224 -2.79 4.29 2.15
N HIS A 225 -3.13 4.60 3.41
CA HIS A 225 -4.13 3.84 4.19
C HIS A 225 -5.03 4.69 5.10
N SER A 226 -4.96 6.01 5.00
CA SER A 226 -5.71 6.93 5.87
C SER A 226 -6.57 7.90 5.06
N THR A 227 -7.07 8.94 5.71
CA THR A 227 -7.76 10.03 5.03
C THR A 227 -6.80 10.87 4.19
N VAL A 228 -7.35 11.81 3.42
CA VAL A 228 -6.58 12.86 2.74
C VAL A 228 -5.99 13.79 3.78
N MET A 229 -4.71 14.12 3.62
CA MET A 229 -3.95 14.99 4.53
C MET A 229 -3.34 16.17 3.77
N THR A 230 -2.65 17.05 4.49
CA THR A 230 -2.00 18.22 3.90
C THR A 230 -0.55 17.91 3.51
N TRP A 231 0.02 18.76 2.66
CA TRP A 231 1.46 18.71 2.37
C TRP A 231 2.31 18.95 3.62
N ALA A 232 1.84 19.79 4.55
CA ALA A 232 2.52 20.02 5.82
C ALA A 232 2.57 18.76 6.69
N ASP A 233 1.52 17.92 6.64
CA ASP A 233 1.52 16.63 7.34
C ASP A 233 2.60 15.69 6.80
N LEU A 234 2.84 15.66 5.48
CA LEU A 234 3.91 14.85 4.89
C LEU A 234 5.29 15.35 5.34
N GLN A 235 5.49 16.66 5.40
CA GLN A 235 6.72 17.27 5.91
C GLN A 235 6.94 16.89 7.39
N GLU A 236 5.89 16.96 8.21
CA GLU A 236 5.91 16.57 9.61
C GLU A 236 6.22 15.07 9.80
N VAL A 237 5.67 14.19 8.95
CA VAL A 237 6.03 12.76 8.94
C VAL A 237 7.51 12.56 8.60
N GLY A 238 8.07 13.35 7.69
CA GLY A 238 9.51 13.36 7.45
C GLY A 238 10.31 13.75 8.70
N GLU A 239 9.87 14.76 9.43
CA GLU A 239 10.49 15.17 10.70
C GLU A 239 10.37 14.10 11.78
N PHE A 240 9.20 13.47 11.90
CA PHE A 240 8.96 12.35 12.82
C PHE A 240 9.96 11.22 12.56
N ASN A 241 10.11 10.80 11.30
CA ASN A 241 11.02 9.71 10.93
C ASN A 241 12.49 10.05 11.26
N ARG A 242 12.92 11.30 11.04
CA ARG A 242 14.28 11.75 11.43
C ARG A 242 14.45 11.78 12.95
N ALA A 243 13.45 12.24 13.70
CA ALA A 243 13.48 12.25 15.16
C ALA A 243 13.50 10.82 15.75
N PHE A 244 12.71 9.91 15.17
CA PHE A 244 12.68 8.50 15.54
C PHE A 244 14.04 7.84 15.33
N LEU A 245 14.63 8.00 14.14
CA LEU A 245 15.97 7.51 13.84
C LEU A 245 17.02 8.10 14.80
N ALA A 246 16.97 9.40 15.06
CA ALA A 246 17.92 10.07 15.96
C ALA A 246 17.85 9.51 17.40
N ALA A 247 16.65 9.24 17.91
CA ALA A 247 16.46 8.62 19.22
C ALA A 247 17.04 7.20 19.27
N VAL A 248 16.81 6.38 18.22
CA VAL A 248 17.37 5.03 18.10
C VAL A 248 18.90 5.08 18.03
N GLN A 249 19.47 5.97 17.21
CA GLN A 249 20.91 6.17 17.11
C GLN A 249 21.54 6.64 18.43
N ALA A 250 20.86 7.49 19.20
CA ALA A 250 21.32 7.91 20.52
C ALA A 250 21.40 6.72 21.49
N ALA A 251 20.39 5.84 21.49
CA ALA A 251 20.40 4.63 22.30
C ALA A 251 21.57 3.70 21.93
N ILE A 252 21.79 3.47 20.63
CA ILE A 252 22.94 2.71 20.10
C ILE A 252 24.27 3.29 20.60
N LYS A 253 24.44 4.62 20.53
CA LYS A 253 25.67 5.30 21.00
C LYS A 253 25.95 5.07 22.48
N THR A 254 24.90 4.90 23.28
CA THR A 254 25.01 4.60 24.72
C THR A 254 25.10 3.11 25.04
N GLY A 255 25.23 2.24 24.02
CA GLY A 255 25.36 0.79 24.20
C GLY A 255 24.07 0.07 24.58
N LYS A 256 22.90 0.71 24.40
CA LYS A 256 21.61 0.09 24.71
C LYS A 256 21.22 -0.96 23.67
N THR A 257 20.57 -2.02 24.12
CA THR A 257 19.91 -3.00 23.23
C THR A 257 18.67 -2.38 22.57
N ALA A 258 18.13 -3.04 21.54
CA ALA A 258 16.89 -2.60 20.88
C ALA A 258 15.71 -2.51 21.87
N ASP A 259 15.58 -3.47 22.79
CA ASP A 259 14.52 -3.47 23.81
C ASP A 259 14.65 -2.28 24.77
N GLN A 260 15.88 -1.97 25.21
CA GLN A 260 16.15 -0.81 26.05
C GLN A 260 15.89 0.50 25.29
N ALA A 261 16.27 0.57 24.02
CA ALA A 261 16.00 1.74 23.17
C ALA A 261 14.49 1.97 22.97
N LEU A 262 13.71 0.90 22.80
CA LEU A 262 12.26 0.96 22.71
C LEU A 262 11.63 1.43 24.03
N ALA A 263 12.05 0.86 25.16
CA ALA A 263 11.52 1.22 26.48
C ALA A 263 11.81 2.70 26.84
N ASP A 264 12.96 3.20 26.45
CA ASP A 264 13.40 4.58 26.71
C ASP A 264 13.06 5.56 25.58
N LEU A 265 12.31 5.13 24.56
CA LEU A 265 12.03 5.94 23.38
C LEU A 265 11.28 7.22 23.77
N LYS A 266 11.93 8.35 23.55
CA LYS A 266 11.36 9.69 23.75
C LYS A 266 11.40 10.47 22.47
N LEU A 267 10.26 11.03 22.08
CA LEU A 267 10.10 11.86 20.90
C LEU A 267 9.58 13.25 21.31
N PRO A 268 9.79 14.28 20.47
CA PRO A 268 9.18 15.60 20.69
C PRO A 268 7.67 15.51 20.91
N GLU A 269 7.14 16.33 21.84
CA GLU A 269 5.74 16.32 22.28
C GLU A 269 4.72 16.49 21.14
N LYS A 270 5.10 17.22 20.08
CA LYS A 270 4.27 17.39 18.87
C LYS A 270 3.89 16.07 18.18
N PHE A 271 4.61 14.97 18.46
CA PHE A 271 4.31 13.64 17.94
C PHE A 271 3.50 12.76 18.90
N SER A 272 2.99 13.31 20.01
CA SER A 272 2.22 12.55 21.02
C SER A 272 0.97 11.85 20.46
N ALA A 273 0.37 12.39 19.41
CA ALA A 273 -0.78 11.80 18.72
C ALA A 273 -0.41 10.76 17.64
N TYR A 274 0.89 10.54 17.37
CA TYR A 274 1.31 9.57 16.36
C TYR A 274 1.06 8.15 16.85
N GLN A 275 0.60 7.28 15.95
CA GLN A 275 0.45 5.86 16.26
C GLN A 275 1.83 5.21 16.44
N MET A 276 2.12 4.72 17.66
CA MET A 276 3.44 4.16 18.01
C MET A 276 3.49 2.63 18.02
N THR A 277 2.41 1.94 17.65
CA THR A 277 2.34 0.46 17.76
C THR A 277 3.40 -0.29 16.95
N GLY A 278 3.90 0.30 15.86
CA GLY A 278 4.96 -0.28 15.03
C GLY A 278 6.38 -0.03 15.56
N ALA A 279 6.56 0.72 16.65
CA ALA A 279 7.90 1.02 17.18
C ALA A 279 8.65 -0.25 17.59
N LYS A 280 7.92 -1.22 18.17
CA LYS A 280 8.46 -2.54 18.58
C LYS A 280 9.09 -3.31 17.43
N ASP A 281 8.59 -3.13 16.20
CA ASP A 281 9.10 -3.80 15.00
C ASP A 281 10.18 -2.95 14.31
N ASN A 282 10.03 -1.63 14.36
CA ASN A 282 10.92 -0.71 13.66
C ASN A 282 12.25 -0.49 14.37
N VAL A 283 12.29 -0.44 15.71
CA VAL A 283 13.55 -0.25 16.45
C VAL A 283 14.53 -1.39 16.15
N PRO A 284 14.17 -2.69 16.26
CA PRO A 284 15.07 -3.78 15.90
C PRO A 284 15.49 -3.75 14.42
N LYS A 285 14.60 -3.39 13.49
CA LYS A 285 14.92 -3.26 12.07
C LYS A 285 15.99 -2.18 11.82
N ILE A 286 15.89 -1.04 12.50
CA ILE A 286 16.89 0.04 12.37
C ILE A 286 18.23 -0.37 13.01
N TYR A 287 18.21 -1.08 14.14
CA TYR A 287 19.43 -1.65 14.73
C TYR A 287 20.14 -2.58 13.73
N ALA A 288 19.39 -3.51 13.14
CA ALA A 288 19.91 -4.43 12.12
C ALA A 288 20.43 -3.68 10.88
N GLU A 289 19.70 -2.67 10.39
CA GLU A 289 20.12 -1.84 9.25
C GLU A 289 21.43 -1.07 9.53
N LEU A 290 21.67 -0.69 10.79
CA LEU A 290 22.90 -0.01 11.24
C LEU A 290 24.02 -0.98 11.65
N GLY A 291 23.82 -2.30 11.52
CA GLY A 291 24.80 -3.33 11.86
C GLY A 291 25.07 -3.43 13.37
N LYS A 292 24.03 -3.30 14.19
CA LYS A 292 24.08 -3.37 15.66
C LYS A 292 23.30 -4.54 16.22
#